data_AF-A0A948BGN9-F1
#
_entry.id   AF-A0A948BGN9-F1
#
_cell.length_a   1.000
_cell.length_b   1.000
_cell.length_c   1.000
_cell.angle_alpha   90.00
_cell.angle_beta   90.00
_cell.angle_gamma   90.00
#
_symmetry.space_group_name_H-M   'P 1'
#
loop_
_entity.id
_entity.type
_entity.pdbx_description
1 polymer ?
#
loop_
_entity_poly.entity_id
_entity_poly.type
_entity_poly.pdbx_seq_one_letter_code
_entity_poly.pdbx_strand_id
1 'polypeptide(L)'
;MKKYRLLINGRNFLIDTDGKPKKYGFFQNMFLEAHSPKQAEKLALAKLWHDRELQGAILNPKNDPPRITLETFWEMDALEYLGHPVETGRTFYPEKKWWQFWK
;
A
#
# COMPACT_ATOMS: atom_id res chain seq x y z
N MET A 1 -5.27 10.12 -21.22
CA MET A 1 -5.15 10.07 -19.75
C MET A 1 -3.69 10.24 -19.39
N LYS A 2 -3.38 10.73 -18.20
CA LYS A 2 -2.00 10.86 -17.70
C LYS A 2 -1.63 9.59 -16.92
N LYS A 3 -0.34 9.27 -16.90
CA LYS A 3 0.21 8.08 -16.24
C LYS A 3 0.84 8.49 -14.92
N TYR A 4 0.61 7.71 -13.88
CA TYR A 4 1.07 8.04 -12.55
C TYR A 4 1.72 6.83 -11.87
N ARG A 5 2.78 7.11 -11.11
CA ARG A 5 3.36 6.20 -10.12
C ARG A 5 3.09 6.74 -8.74
N LEU A 6 2.42 5.95 -7.92
CA LEU A 6 2.12 6.27 -6.54
C LEU A 6 2.90 5.31 -5.65
N LEU A 7 3.47 5.81 -4.55
CA LEU A 7 3.99 5.00 -3.46
C LEU A 7 2.99 5.09 -2.32
N ILE A 8 2.35 3.96 -2.00
CA ILE A 8 1.41 3.86 -0.90
C ILE A 8 2.09 3.21 0.29
N ASN A 9 1.76 3.71 1.48
CA ASN A 9 2.12 3.11 2.75
C ASN A 9 0.87 2.63 3.49
N GLY A 10 0.76 1.32 3.65
CA GLY A 10 -0.19 0.70 4.54
C GLY A 10 0.41 0.55 5.93
N ARG A 11 -0.29 1.02 6.96
CA ARG A 11 0.14 1.03 8.36
C ARG A 11 -0.87 0.35 9.24
N ASN A 12 -0.42 -0.14 10.39
CA ASN A 12 -1.25 -0.80 11.39
C ASN A 12 -2.02 -2.02 10.85
N PHE A 13 -1.40 -2.85 10.00
CA PHE A 13 -2.00 -4.09 9.53
C PHE A 13 -1.65 -5.22 10.48
N LEU A 14 -2.63 -5.68 11.26
CA LEU A 14 -2.51 -6.88 12.09
C LEU A 14 -2.76 -8.09 11.20
N ILE A 15 -1.70 -8.84 10.88
CA ILE A 15 -1.74 -9.99 9.97
C ILE A 15 -1.14 -11.22 10.66
N ASP A 16 -1.62 -12.41 10.29
CA ASP A 16 -1.02 -13.66 10.77
C ASP A 16 0.28 -13.95 10.01
N THR A 17 1.37 -14.11 10.75
CA THR A 17 2.66 -14.57 10.24
C THR A 17 3.16 -15.69 11.13
N ASP A 18 3.34 -16.88 10.56
CA ASP A 18 3.78 -18.10 11.27
C ASP A 18 2.87 -18.48 12.46
N GLY A 19 1.55 -18.33 12.31
CA GLY A 19 0.55 -18.65 13.34
C GLY A 19 0.50 -17.63 14.49
N LYS A 20 1.08 -16.45 14.30
CA LYS A 20 1.13 -15.38 15.31
C LYS A 20 0.70 -14.05 14.68
N PRO A 21 -0.39 -13.43 15.18
CA PRO A 21 -0.78 -12.08 14.79
C PRO A 21 0.31 -11.07 15.14
N LYS A 22 0.77 -10.32 14.15
CA LYS A 22 1.78 -9.26 14.31
C LYS A 22 1.39 -8.03 13.51
N LYS A 23 1.76 -6.85 14.00
CA LYS A 23 1.55 -5.59 13.29
C LYS A 23 2.67 -5.37 12.28
N TYR A 24 2.26 -5.21 11.03
CA TYR A 24 3.11 -4.85 9.92
C TYR A 24 2.58 -3.57 9.27
N GLY A 25 3.48 -2.89 8.58
CA GLY A 25 3.12 -2.00 7.51
C GLY A 25 3.61 -2.56 6.18
N PHE A 26 3.28 -1.90 5.08
CA PHE A 26 3.81 -2.25 3.78
C PHE A 26 3.96 -1.01 2.91
N PHE A 27 4.92 -1.08 1.98
CA PHE A 27 4.96 -0.20 0.84
C PHE A 27 4.48 -0.93 -0.41
N GLN A 28 3.72 -0.23 -1.24
CA GLN A 28 3.28 -0.71 -2.53
C GLN A 28 3.41 0.42 -3.55
N ASN A 29 4.15 0.16 -4.63
CA ASN A 29 4.07 1.03 -5.80
C ASN A 29 2.72 0.77 -6.47
N MET A 30 2.12 1.76 -7.12
CA MET A 30 0.95 1.57 -7.97
C MET A 30 1.11 2.39 -9.23
N PHE A 31 0.92 1.74 -10.37
CA PHE A 31 0.95 2.36 -11.68
C PHE A 31 -0.48 2.41 -12.21
N LEU A 32 -0.95 3.60 -12.58
CA LEU A 32 -2.32 3.77 -13.07
C LEU A 32 -2.45 4.97 -14.00
N GLU A 33 -3.49 4.93 -14.82
CA GLU A 33 -3.89 6.05 -15.67
C GLU A 33 -5.08 6.79 -15.06
N ALA A 34 -5.04 8.12 -15.07
CA ALA A 34 -6.15 8.97 -14.63
C ALA A 34 -6.15 10.32 -15.36
N HIS A 35 -7.24 11.07 -15.25
CA HIS A 35 -7.34 12.41 -15.84
C HIS A 35 -6.70 13.50 -14.98
N SER A 36 -6.49 13.23 -13.68
CA SER A 36 -5.87 14.18 -12.76
C SER A 36 -5.17 13.46 -11.60
N PRO A 37 -4.23 14.13 -10.90
CA PRO A 37 -3.58 13.59 -9.70
C PRO A 37 -4.57 13.19 -8.60
N LYS A 38 -5.59 14.01 -8.36
CA LYS A 38 -6.62 13.73 -7.36
C LYS A 38 -7.47 12.51 -7.71
N GLN A 39 -7.72 12.28 -9.00
CA GLN A 39 -8.41 11.06 -9.44
C GLN A 39 -7.51 9.84 -9.29
N ALA A 40 -6.21 9.97 -9.62
CA ALA A 40 -5.23 8.91 -9.47
C ALA A 40 -5.14 8.40 -8.03
N GLU A 41 -5.03 9.32 -7.08
CA GLU A 41 -5.01 8.99 -5.64
C GLU A 41 -6.28 8.26 -5.21
N LYS A 42 -7.47 8.78 -5.57
CA LYS A 42 -8.75 8.13 -5.23
C LYS A 42 -8.84 6.71 -5.80
N LEU A 43 -8.40 6.50 -7.04
CA LEU A 43 -8.39 5.18 -7.68
C LEU A 43 -7.43 4.23 -6.96
N ALA A 44 -6.23 4.68 -6.60
CA ALA A 44 -5.27 3.87 -5.86
C ALA A 44 -5.81 3.44 -4.49
N LEU A 45 -6.34 4.38 -3.71
CA LEU A 45 -6.92 4.10 -2.41
C LEU A 45 -8.13 3.16 -2.52
N ALA A 46 -9.03 3.39 -3.47
CA ALA A 46 -10.19 2.53 -3.69
C ALA A 46 -9.77 1.10 -4.05
N LYS A 47 -8.77 0.93 -4.93
CA LYS A 47 -8.23 -0.39 -5.28
C LYS A 47 -7.72 -1.15 -4.06
N LEU A 48 -7.02 -0.49 -3.15
CA LEU A 48 -6.53 -1.12 -1.92
C LEU A 48 -7.64 -1.45 -0.93
N TRP A 49 -8.62 -0.57 -0.76
CA TRP A 49 -9.78 -0.84 0.11
C TRP A 49 -10.63 -2.00 -0.38
N HIS A 50 -10.68 -2.23 -1.70
CA HIS A 50 -11.41 -3.33 -2.32
C HIS A 50 -10.54 -4.55 -2.66
N ASP A 51 -9.27 -4.55 -2.25
CA ASP A 51 -8.37 -5.68 -2.44
C ASP A 51 -8.77 -6.83 -1.51
N ARG A 52 -9.25 -7.93 -2.07
CA ARG A 52 -9.75 -9.08 -1.31
C ARG A 52 -8.65 -9.80 -0.54
N GLU A 53 -7.43 -9.85 -1.07
CA GLU A 53 -6.29 -10.47 -0.39
C GLU A 53 -5.95 -9.65 0.86
N LEU A 54 -5.87 -8.32 0.69
CA LEU A 54 -5.58 -7.41 1.79
C LEU A 54 -6.68 -7.47 2.87
N GLN A 55 -7.95 -7.37 2.46
CA GLN A 55 -9.09 -7.44 3.40
C GLN A 55 -9.18 -8.80 4.10
N GLY A 56 -8.88 -9.90 3.40
CA GLY A 56 -8.91 -11.26 3.96
C GLY A 56 -7.77 -11.54 4.95
N ALA A 57 -6.64 -10.83 4.84
CA ALA A 57 -5.49 -10.99 5.72
C ALA A 57 -5.57 -10.17 7.02
N ILE A 58 -6.42 -9.13 7.06
CA ILE A 58 -6.53 -8.21 8.19
C ILE A 58 -7.28 -8.85 9.37
N LEU A 59 -6.64 -8.85 10.54
CA LEU A 59 -7.19 -9.29 11.82
C LEU A 59 -7.47 -8.12 12.78
N ASN A 60 -7.40 -6.88 12.29
CA ASN A 60 -7.56 -5.68 13.10
C ASN A 60 -8.94 -5.63 13.79
N PRO A 61 -8.99 -5.30 15.10
CA PRO A 61 -10.25 -5.01 15.75
C PRO A 61 -10.84 -3.68 15.27
N LYS A 62 -12.16 -3.51 15.39
CA LYS A 62 -12.87 -2.32 14.89
C LYS A 62 -12.37 -0.99 15.47
N ASN A 63 -11.82 -1.00 16.69
CA ASN A 63 -11.32 0.19 17.38
C ASN A 63 -9.86 0.53 17.04
N ASP A 64 -9.18 -0.29 16.24
CA ASP A 64 -7.79 -0.07 15.82
C ASP A 64 -7.60 -0.42 14.34
N PRO A 65 -8.25 0.33 13.42
CA PRO A 65 -8.26 -0.02 12.00
C PRO A 65 -6.90 0.20 11.32
N PRO A 66 -6.62 -0.53 10.22
CA PRO A 66 -5.48 -0.23 9.36
C PRO A 66 -5.62 1.15 8.74
N ARG A 67 -4.49 1.74 8.36
CA ARG A 67 -4.41 3.06 7.73
C ARG A 67 -3.67 2.95 6.42
N ILE A 68 -4.11 3.71 5.42
CA ILE A 68 -3.46 3.77 4.11
C ILE A 68 -3.19 5.23 3.81
N THR A 69 -1.94 5.57 3.50
CA THR A 69 -1.51 6.91 3.16
C THR A 69 -0.72 6.92 1.86
N LEU A 70 -0.88 7.98 1.07
CA LEU A 70 -0.02 8.25 -0.07
C LEU A 70 1.29 8.87 0.44
N GLU A 71 2.42 8.22 0.17
CA GLU A 71 3.74 8.74 0.54
C GLU A 71 4.35 9.58 -0.57
N THR A 72 4.22 9.12 -1.81
CA THR A 72 4.82 9.84 -2.94
C THR A 72 3.98 9.68 -4.20
N PHE A 73 4.06 10.70 -5.05
CA PHE A 73 3.26 10.82 -6.26
C PHE A 73 4.13 11.36 -7.39
N TRP A 74 4.12 10.68 -8.53
CA TRP A 74 4.88 11.05 -9.72
C TRP A 74 4.00 10.95 -10.97
N GLU A 75 3.93 12.02 -11.76
CA GLU A 75 3.44 11.94 -13.14
C GLU A 75 4.55 11.38 -14.02
N MET A 76 4.22 10.39 -14.83
CA MET A 76 5.15 9.68 -15.69
C MET A 76 4.92 10.05 -17.14
N ASP A 77 5.99 10.09 -17.93
CA ASP A 77 5.86 10.11 -19.36
C ASP A 77 5.53 8.71 -19.94
N ALA A 78 5.30 8.67 -21.26
CA ALA A 78 4.91 7.43 -21.92
C ALA A 78 6.03 6.37 -21.94
N LEU A 79 7.30 6.79 -22.01
CA LEU A 79 8.46 5.90 -22.12
C LEU A 79 8.78 5.26 -20.76
N GLU A 80 8.75 6.05 -19.69
CA GLU A 80 8.95 5.58 -18.32
C GLU A 80 7.92 4.51 -17.92
N TYR A 81 6.69 4.64 -18.41
CA TYR A 81 5.60 3.72 -18.04
C TYR A 81 5.66 2.34 -18.72
N LEU A 82 6.22 2.25 -19.94
CA LEU A 82 6.20 1.02 -20.75
C LEU A 82 7.00 -0.14 -20.13
N GLY A 83 7.90 0.14 -19.18
CA GLY A 83 8.76 -0.86 -18.53
C GLY A 83 8.27 -1.37 -17.18
N HIS A 84 7.11 -0.92 -16.68
CA HIS A 84 6.66 -1.28 -15.34
C HIS A 84 5.64 -2.42 -15.34
N PRO A 85 5.81 -3.44 -14.46
CA PRO A 85 4.82 -4.50 -14.33
C PRO A 85 3.48 -3.93 -13.87
N VAL A 86 2.41 -4.43 -14.47
CA VAL A 86 1.01 -4.06 -14.17
C VAL A 86 0.67 -4.34 -12.70
N GLU A 87 1.32 -5.34 -12.12
CA GLU A 87 1.19 -5.71 -10.72
C GLU A 87 2.49 -5.47 -9.96
N THR A 88 2.32 -4.77 -8.86
CA THR A 88 3.41 -4.35 -7.97
C THR A 88 3.14 -5.00 -6.64
N GLY A 89 4.01 -5.94 -6.27
CA GLY A 89 3.94 -6.64 -4.99
C GLY A 89 4.07 -5.68 -3.81
N ARG A 90 3.74 -6.20 -2.62
CA ARG A 90 3.86 -5.46 -1.36
C ARG A 90 5.18 -5.79 -0.70
N THR A 91 5.88 -4.77 -0.24
CA THR A 91 7.05 -4.92 0.63
C THR A 91 6.62 -4.66 2.06
N PHE A 92 6.46 -5.73 2.83
CA PHE A 92 6.06 -5.64 4.24
C PHE A 92 7.25 -5.29 5.14
N TYR A 93 6.98 -4.50 6.18
CA TYR A 93 7.93 -4.17 7.22
C TYR A 93 7.29 -4.31 8.61
N PRO A 94 8.02 -4.79 9.63
CA PRO A 94 7.47 -4.87 10.99
C PRO A 94 7.16 -3.46 11.53
N GLU A 95 5.94 -3.24 12.05
CA GLU A 95 5.63 -2.04 12.82
C GLU A 95 6.08 -2.22 14.27
N LYS A 96 7.40 -2.32 14.43
CA LYS A 96 8.05 -2.37 15.74
C LYS A 96 8.29 -0.97 16.27
N LYS A 97 8.21 -0.83 17.59
CA LYS A 97 8.68 0.38 18.27
C LYS A 97 10.21 0.35 18.35
N TRP A 98 10.87 1.50 18.29
CA TRP A 98 12.34 1.61 18.16
C TRP A 98 13.14 0.80 19.22
N TRP A 99 12.59 0.61 20.41
CA TRP A 99 13.21 -0.19 21.49
C TRP A 99 13.07 -1.71 21.32
N GLN A 100 12.24 -2.19 20.40
CA GLN A 100 12.05 -3.62 20.11
C GLN A 100 13.08 -4.17 19.11
N PHE A 101 14.00 -3.33 18.63
CA PHE A 101 15.09 -3.72 17.73
C PHE A 101 16.38 -4.11 18.45
N TRP A 102 16.48 -3.87 19.77
CA TRP A 102 17.70 -4.08 20.57
C TRP A 102 17.55 -5.17 21.65
N LYS A 103 16.55 -6.04 21.51
CA LYS A 103 16.39 -7.28 22.28
C LYS A 103 16.66 -8.47 21.37
#